data_AF-A0A6G9H300-F1
#
_entry.id   AF-A0A6G9H300-F1
#
_cell.length_a   1.000
_cell.length_b   1.000
_cell.length_c   1.000
_cell.angle_alpha   90.00
_cell.angle_beta   90.00
_cell.angle_gamma   90.00
#
_symmetry.space_group_name_H-M   'P 1'
#
loop_
_entity.id
_entity.type
_entity.pdbx_description
1 polymer ?
#
loop_
_entity_poly.entity_id
_entity_poly.type
_entity_poly.pdbx_seq_one_letter_code
_entity_poly.pdbx_strand_id
1 'polypeptide(L)'
;MAQVDPNKNLTSEQFPELNRSFYGSDPADYFRKRLDLLILAAAKPRELDAMLAKGLRYGEVTVRQQETEPADEDAASLQAFVSTEAEVLLHHASEALLRLYFAHAEGQPCPWLECAGLTSFKVFKRRVAQLRDDPIPVENVSRVFLGRVSDGSSDELKVHIDTTSRFLRLVAKRLLSDSNLYNSAKHGLAVLSGPASLVMTDEQTGASFGGGGPSLSYLEIETKDNRDRLWRWTTRWVDAEQTIIQTHAVITAMSSLWEIARARYTDAEINGVQVLTAEAVKQFAGFGGTRTNPFTRSSFSLDYYQPQPAEDATGVNSASGA
;
A
#
# COMPACT_ATOMS: atom_id res chain seq x y z
N MET A 1 4.42 8.85 -33.37
CA MET A 1 5.65 9.57 -32.95
C MET A 1 6.69 8.54 -32.57
N ALA A 2 7.91 8.59 -33.13
CA ALA A 2 9.00 7.73 -32.69
C ALA A 2 9.29 8.02 -31.21
N GLN A 3 9.33 6.98 -30.38
CA GLN A 3 9.64 7.10 -28.96
C GLN A 3 11.10 7.55 -28.87
N VAL A 4 11.32 8.79 -28.41
CA VAL A 4 12.67 9.31 -28.16
C VAL A 4 13.25 8.49 -27.01
N ASP A 5 14.38 7.83 -27.26
CA ASP A 5 15.12 7.15 -26.21
C ASP A 5 15.65 8.20 -25.22
N PRO A 6 15.17 8.22 -23.96
CA PRO A 6 15.60 9.21 -22.97
C PRO A 6 17.10 9.08 -22.63
N ASN A 7 17.74 7.95 -22.96
CA ASN A 7 19.15 7.70 -22.66
C ASN A 7 20.11 8.13 -23.77
N LYS A 8 19.61 8.61 -24.91
CA LYS A 8 20.41 8.83 -26.13
C LYS A 8 21.66 9.71 -25.95
N ASN A 9 21.66 10.62 -24.96
CA ASN A 9 22.77 11.55 -24.69
C ASN A 9 23.36 11.39 -23.28
N LEU A 10 23.04 10.31 -22.58
CA LEU A 10 23.46 10.09 -21.20
C LEU A 10 24.83 9.38 -21.18
N THR A 11 25.80 9.96 -20.50
CA THR A 11 27.15 9.38 -20.38
C THR A 11 27.44 8.94 -18.95
N SER A 12 28.31 7.94 -18.78
CA SER A 12 28.63 7.37 -17.46
C SER A 12 29.28 8.37 -16.51
N GLU A 13 29.92 9.40 -17.05
CA GLU A 13 30.55 10.49 -16.29
C GLU A 13 29.53 11.34 -15.52
N GLN A 14 28.26 11.30 -15.92
CA GLN A 14 27.18 12.04 -15.25
C GLN A 14 26.63 11.30 -14.02
N PHE A 15 26.85 9.98 -13.92
CA PHE A 15 26.27 9.14 -12.85
C PHE A 15 26.70 9.56 -11.44
N PRO A 16 27.96 9.93 -11.15
CA PRO A 16 28.34 10.39 -9.82
C PRO A 16 27.59 11.64 -9.36
N GLU A 17 27.33 12.61 -10.25
CA GLU A 17 26.55 13.81 -9.92
C GLU A 17 25.07 13.50 -9.70
N LEU A 18 24.50 12.64 -10.55
CA LEU A 18 23.13 12.15 -10.37
C LEU A 18 22.97 11.41 -9.04
N ASN A 19 23.91 10.52 -8.70
CA ASN A 19 23.88 9.78 -7.44
C ASN A 19 24.02 10.74 -6.24
N ARG A 20 24.96 11.70 -6.27
CA ARG A 20 25.08 12.72 -5.20
C ARG A 20 23.78 13.49 -4.98
N SER A 21 23.08 13.84 -6.07
CA SER A 21 21.78 14.52 -6.00
C SER A 21 20.69 13.60 -5.44
N PHE A 22 20.62 12.37 -5.93
CA PHE A 22 19.62 11.38 -5.50
C PHE A 22 19.74 11.05 -4.01
N TYR A 23 20.97 10.81 -3.54
CA TYR A 23 21.27 10.51 -2.13
C TYR A 23 21.40 11.76 -1.24
N GLY A 24 21.15 12.95 -1.77
CA GLY A 24 21.11 14.21 -1.01
C GLY A 24 19.87 14.35 -0.11
N SER A 25 18.89 13.47 -0.25
CA SER A 25 17.67 13.41 0.58
C SER A 25 17.40 12.00 1.07
N ASP A 26 16.74 11.83 2.21
CA ASP A 26 16.23 10.52 2.66
C ASP A 26 14.78 10.31 2.19
N PRO A 27 14.47 9.33 1.32
CA PRO A 27 13.10 9.04 0.92
C PRO A 27 12.24 8.54 2.10
N ALA A 28 12.83 7.91 3.11
CA ALA A 28 12.11 7.43 4.28
C ALA A 28 11.56 8.59 5.14
N ASP A 29 12.23 9.75 5.15
CA ASP A 29 11.78 10.95 5.89
C ASP A 29 10.36 11.40 5.51
N TYR A 30 10.02 11.32 4.22
CA TYR A 30 8.69 11.68 3.75
C TYR A 30 7.62 10.76 4.36
N PHE A 31 7.87 9.45 4.32
CA PHE A 31 6.95 8.46 4.86
C PHE A 31 6.89 8.51 6.39
N ARG A 32 8.02 8.77 7.06
CA ARG A 32 8.09 8.92 8.52
C ARG A 32 7.24 10.09 8.99
N LYS A 33 7.39 11.27 8.36
CA LYS A 33 6.54 12.44 8.66
C LYS A 33 5.06 12.16 8.45
N ARG A 34 4.68 11.46 7.38
CA ARG A 34 3.27 11.07 7.16
C ARG A 34 2.76 10.09 8.22
N LEU A 35 3.61 9.13 8.62
CA LEU A 35 3.28 8.19 9.69
C LEU A 35 3.10 8.93 11.03
N ASP A 36 3.99 9.86 11.37
CA ASP A 36 3.93 10.65 12.60
C ASP A 36 2.64 11.48 12.67
N LEU A 37 2.25 12.14 11.56
CA LEU A 37 1.00 12.89 11.47
C LEU A 37 -0.23 11.98 11.61
N LEU A 38 -0.20 10.79 11.01
CA LEU A 38 -1.27 9.81 11.13
C LEU A 38 -1.41 9.28 12.57
N ILE A 39 -0.29 8.99 13.23
CA ILE A 39 -0.26 8.59 14.64
C ILE A 39 -0.78 9.72 15.53
N LEU A 40 -0.39 10.97 15.26
CA LEU A 40 -0.89 12.13 15.98
C LEU A 40 -2.42 12.24 15.85
N ALA A 41 -2.95 12.12 14.63
CA ALA A 41 -4.40 12.14 14.39
C ALA A 41 -5.13 11.00 15.13
N ALA A 42 -4.55 9.80 15.13
CA ALA A 42 -5.15 8.62 15.76
C ALA A 42 -5.07 8.68 17.30
N ALA A 43 -3.93 9.08 17.87
CA ALA A 43 -3.67 9.00 19.31
C ALA A 43 -4.09 10.26 20.06
N LYS A 44 -4.05 11.43 19.41
CA LYS A 44 -4.23 12.75 20.03
C LYS A 44 -5.25 13.64 19.28
N PRO A 45 -6.44 13.14 18.91
CA PRO A 45 -7.39 13.91 18.10
C PRO A 45 -7.81 15.23 18.76
N ARG A 46 -8.11 15.21 20.06
CA ARG A 46 -8.50 16.43 20.80
C ARG A 46 -7.43 17.51 20.84
N GLU A 47 -6.15 17.11 20.90
CA GLU A 47 -5.04 18.06 20.89
C GLU A 47 -4.88 18.67 19.50
N LEU A 48 -5.07 17.87 18.45
CA LEU A 48 -5.07 18.33 17.06
C LEU A 48 -6.24 19.29 16.79
N ASP A 49 -7.45 18.97 17.23
CA ASP A 49 -8.63 19.84 17.10
C ASP A 49 -8.43 21.17 17.83
N ALA A 50 -7.88 21.13 19.05
CA ALA A 50 -7.57 22.35 19.81
C ALA A 50 -6.51 23.22 19.12
N MET A 51 -5.54 22.61 18.42
CA MET A 51 -4.57 23.35 17.60
C MET A 51 -5.24 24.00 16.39
N LEU A 52 -6.15 23.29 15.71
CA LEU A 52 -6.90 23.81 14.56
C LEU A 52 -7.90 24.90 14.96
N ALA A 53 -8.51 24.80 16.14
CA ALA A 53 -9.43 25.81 16.69
C ALA A 53 -8.74 27.15 16.97
N LYS A 54 -7.49 27.09 17.47
CA LYS A 54 -6.64 28.28 17.67
C LYS A 54 -6.24 28.94 16.36
N GLY A 55 -6.26 28.18 15.26
CA GLY A 55 -5.80 28.61 13.95
C GLY A 55 -4.32 28.28 13.75
N LEU A 56 -4.02 27.58 12.66
CA LEU A 56 -2.66 27.28 12.22
C LEU A 56 -2.35 28.08 10.95
N ARG A 57 -1.15 28.66 10.88
CA ARG A 57 -0.66 29.40 9.72
C ARG A 57 0.56 28.72 9.12
N TYR A 58 0.54 28.52 7.80
CA TYR A 58 1.71 28.11 7.02
C TYR A 58 1.84 29.04 5.81
N GLY A 59 2.89 29.87 5.79
CA GLY A 59 3.00 30.94 4.80
C GLY A 59 1.79 31.87 4.87
N GLU A 60 1.05 31.98 3.77
CA GLU A 60 -0.15 32.81 3.67
C GLU A 60 -1.46 32.04 3.94
N VAL A 61 -1.40 30.72 4.12
CA VAL A 61 -2.58 29.91 4.39
C VAL A 61 -2.83 29.89 5.89
N THR A 62 -4.04 30.28 6.30
CA THR A 62 -4.54 30.11 7.67
C THR A 62 -5.69 29.13 7.66
N VAL A 63 -5.57 28.08 8.47
CA VAL A 63 -6.62 27.08 8.68
C VAL A 63 -7.15 27.27 10.09
N ARG A 64 -8.47 27.44 10.21
CA ARG A 64 -9.16 27.48 11.50
C ARG A 64 -10.44 26.67 11.39
N GLN A 65 -10.62 25.70 12.30
CA GLN A 65 -11.89 25.00 12.45
C GLN A 65 -12.68 25.61 13.60
N GLN A 66 -14.01 25.58 13.51
CA GLN A 66 -14.85 25.91 14.64
C GLN A 66 -14.74 24.81 15.68
N GLU A 67 -14.67 25.18 16.96
CA GLU A 67 -14.91 24.24 18.05
C GLU A 67 -16.36 23.78 17.96
N THR A 68 -16.56 22.53 17.56
CA THR A 68 -17.82 21.81 17.72
C THR A 68 -17.70 20.84 18.87
N GLU A 69 -18.80 20.66 19.61
CA GLU A 69 -18.92 19.57 20.58
C GLU A 69 -18.70 18.24 19.84
N PRO A 70 -17.83 17.34 20.33
CA PRO A 70 -17.54 16.09 19.65
C PRO A 70 -18.80 15.23 19.56
N ALA A 71 -19.27 14.99 18.34
CA ALA A 71 -20.36 14.06 18.07
C ALA A 71 -19.84 12.64 17.79
N ASP A 72 -20.68 11.62 17.97
CA ASP A 72 -20.33 10.24 17.60
C ASP A 72 -19.95 10.10 16.11
N GLU A 73 -20.54 10.94 15.25
CA GLU A 73 -20.21 11.03 13.83
C GLU A 73 -18.77 11.50 13.58
N ASP A 74 -18.21 12.34 14.45
CA ASP A 74 -16.83 12.84 14.34
C ASP A 74 -15.82 11.73 14.67
N ALA A 75 -16.11 10.92 15.70
CA ALA A 75 -15.27 9.78 16.06
C ALA A 75 -15.27 8.70 14.95
N ALA A 76 -16.44 8.43 14.36
CA ALA A 76 -16.55 7.52 13.23
C ALA A 76 -15.79 8.05 12.00
N SER A 77 -15.93 9.35 11.69
CA SER A 77 -15.23 10.00 10.58
C SER A 77 -13.72 10.01 10.77
N LEU A 78 -13.24 10.23 11.98
CA LEU A 78 -11.81 10.15 12.31
C LEU A 78 -11.28 8.73 12.15
N GLN A 79 -11.96 7.72 12.69
CA GLN A 79 -11.55 6.32 12.55
C GLN A 79 -11.47 5.93 11.07
N ALA A 80 -12.43 6.42 10.28
CA ALA A 80 -12.54 6.21 8.86
C ALA A 80 -11.38 6.86 8.08
N PHE A 81 -11.04 8.11 8.42
CA PHE A 81 -9.84 8.80 7.94
C PHE A 81 -8.57 8.03 8.27
N VAL A 82 -8.37 7.66 9.54
CA VAL A 82 -7.15 6.95 10.00
C VAL A 82 -7.00 5.62 9.28
N SER A 83 -8.06 4.83 9.16
CA SER A 83 -8.04 3.56 8.44
C SER A 83 -7.71 3.72 6.95
N THR A 84 -8.28 4.72 6.28
CA THR A 84 -8.04 4.97 4.85
C THR A 84 -6.60 5.44 4.62
N GLU A 85 -6.14 6.42 5.40
CA GLU A 85 -4.79 6.96 5.25
C GLU A 85 -3.71 5.96 5.63
N ALA A 86 -3.95 5.08 6.61
CA ALA A 86 -3.04 3.99 6.93
C ALA A 86 -2.83 3.07 5.71
N GLU A 87 -3.91 2.67 5.04
CA GLU A 87 -3.83 1.80 3.85
C GLU A 87 -3.12 2.47 2.67
N VAL A 88 -3.45 3.75 2.43
CA VAL A 88 -2.80 4.56 1.39
C VAL A 88 -1.30 4.71 1.67
N LEU A 89 -0.93 4.98 2.92
CA LEU A 89 0.46 5.17 3.32
C LEU A 89 1.25 3.87 3.23
N LEU A 90 0.71 2.75 3.73
CA LEU A 90 1.35 1.43 3.62
C LEU A 90 1.62 1.06 2.17
N HIS A 91 0.62 1.22 1.29
CA HIS A 91 0.76 0.89 -0.12
C HIS A 91 1.85 1.76 -0.79
N HIS A 92 1.85 3.06 -0.52
CA HIS A 92 2.83 3.99 -1.09
C HIS A 92 4.25 3.69 -0.59
N ALA A 93 4.42 3.49 0.72
CA ALA A 93 5.72 3.13 1.29
C ALA A 93 6.23 1.78 0.74
N SER A 94 5.33 0.80 0.58
CA SER A 94 5.64 -0.51 0.01
C SER A 94 6.09 -0.40 -1.45
N GLU A 95 5.39 0.39 -2.26
CA GLU A 95 5.78 0.64 -3.64
C GLU A 95 7.15 1.30 -3.73
N ALA A 96 7.39 2.34 -2.91
CA ALA A 96 8.66 3.04 -2.87
C ALA A 96 9.82 2.12 -2.45
N LEU A 97 9.62 1.30 -1.41
CA LEU A 97 10.62 0.32 -0.96
C LEU A 97 10.96 -0.68 -2.07
N LEU A 98 9.96 -1.21 -2.78
CA LEU A 98 10.20 -2.20 -3.84
C LEU A 98 10.87 -1.57 -5.07
N ARG A 99 10.52 -0.33 -5.43
CA ARG A 99 11.22 0.41 -6.49
C ARG A 99 12.69 0.62 -6.14
N LEU A 100 12.97 1.06 -4.92
CA LEU A 100 14.33 1.20 -4.41
C LEU A 100 15.06 -0.14 -4.42
N TYR A 101 14.44 -1.21 -3.91
CA TYR A 101 15.04 -2.54 -3.96
C TYR A 101 15.45 -2.94 -5.38
N PHE A 102 14.55 -2.80 -6.36
CA PHE A 102 14.87 -3.16 -7.75
C PHE A 102 15.99 -2.32 -8.36
N ALA A 103 16.05 -1.02 -8.04
CA ALA A 103 17.10 -0.13 -8.54
C ALA A 103 18.49 -0.47 -7.99
N HIS A 104 18.58 -1.15 -6.85
CA HIS A 104 19.85 -1.43 -6.16
C HIS A 104 20.27 -2.90 -6.17
N ALA A 105 19.32 -3.82 -6.38
CA ALA A 105 19.54 -5.27 -6.32
C ALA A 105 20.65 -5.71 -7.29
N GLU A 106 20.62 -5.23 -8.52
CA GLU A 106 21.56 -5.65 -9.57
C GLU A 106 22.85 -4.83 -9.62
N GLY A 107 23.00 -3.81 -8.78
CA GLY A 107 24.23 -3.02 -8.71
C GLY A 107 24.41 -2.06 -9.90
N GLN A 108 23.29 -1.56 -10.42
CA GLN A 108 23.28 -0.59 -11.52
C GLN A 108 24.07 0.67 -11.12
N PRO A 109 24.83 1.30 -12.04
CA PRO A 109 25.73 2.39 -11.69
C PRO A 109 25.01 3.70 -11.31
N CYS A 110 23.76 3.86 -11.73
CA CYS A 110 22.91 5.00 -11.36
C CYS A 110 21.49 4.55 -10.99
N PRO A 111 21.23 4.23 -9.71
CA PRO A 111 19.92 3.76 -9.25
C PRO A 111 18.78 4.77 -9.47
N TRP A 112 19.09 6.07 -9.55
CA TRP A 112 18.07 7.08 -9.81
C TRP A 112 17.41 6.88 -11.19
N LEU A 113 18.20 6.56 -12.21
CA LEU A 113 17.68 6.27 -13.56
C LEU A 113 16.84 5.00 -13.56
N GLU A 114 17.25 3.98 -12.82
CA GLU A 114 16.47 2.75 -12.68
C GLU A 114 15.11 3.02 -12.03
N CYS A 115 15.08 3.79 -10.94
CA CYS A 115 13.85 4.24 -10.32
C CYS A 115 12.96 5.03 -11.30
N ALA A 116 13.55 5.98 -12.03
CA ALA A 116 12.85 6.80 -13.01
C ALA A 116 12.35 6.00 -14.22
N GLY A 117 13.07 4.94 -14.61
CA GLY A 117 12.71 4.05 -15.72
C GLY A 117 11.54 3.12 -15.42
N LEU A 118 11.20 2.91 -14.13
CA LEU A 118 10.06 2.09 -13.69
C LEU A 118 8.70 2.81 -13.87
N THR A 119 8.47 3.50 -14.98
CA THR A 119 7.22 4.24 -15.26
C THR A 119 6.05 3.32 -15.61
N SER A 120 6.32 2.16 -16.23
CA SER A 120 5.26 1.22 -16.62
C SER A 120 4.78 0.41 -15.42
N PHE A 121 3.60 0.77 -14.91
CA PHE A 121 2.97 0.06 -13.79
C PHE A 121 2.77 -1.44 -14.07
N LYS A 122 2.52 -1.82 -15.33
CA LYS A 122 2.41 -3.23 -15.73
C LYS A 122 3.74 -3.97 -15.60
N VAL A 123 4.84 -3.35 -16.02
CA VAL A 123 6.19 -3.94 -15.89
C VAL A 123 6.59 -4.03 -14.43
N PHE A 124 6.33 -2.97 -13.65
CA PHE A 124 6.58 -2.96 -12.22
C PHE A 124 5.81 -4.07 -11.49
N LYS A 125 4.49 -4.18 -11.68
CA LYS A 125 3.67 -5.26 -11.10
C LYS A 125 4.18 -6.67 -11.44
N ARG A 126 4.70 -6.87 -12.65
CA ARG A 126 5.29 -8.15 -13.05
C ARG A 126 6.57 -8.45 -12.26
N ARG A 127 7.46 -7.47 -12.10
CA ARG A 127 8.67 -7.62 -11.26
C ARG A 127 8.30 -7.88 -9.79
N VAL A 128 7.26 -7.22 -9.28
CA VAL A 128 6.74 -7.47 -7.93
C VAL A 128 6.18 -8.90 -7.79
N ALA A 129 5.47 -9.41 -8.80
CA ALA A 129 4.99 -10.79 -8.80
C ALA A 129 6.15 -11.80 -8.82
N GLN A 130 7.16 -11.56 -9.66
CA GLN A 130 8.38 -12.37 -9.69
C GLN A 130 9.10 -12.35 -8.33
N LEU A 131 9.24 -11.19 -7.69
CA LEU A 131 9.82 -11.09 -6.36
C LEU A 131 9.04 -11.89 -5.30
N ARG A 132 7.71 -11.93 -5.41
CA ARG A 132 6.83 -12.69 -4.51
C ARG A 132 6.98 -14.20 -4.72
N ASP A 133 7.07 -14.65 -5.96
CA ASP A 133 6.93 -16.07 -6.35
C ASP A 133 8.29 -16.78 -6.51
N ASP A 134 9.28 -16.11 -7.08
CA ASP A 134 10.57 -16.70 -7.45
C ASP A 134 11.59 -16.59 -6.31
N PRO A 135 12.59 -17.49 -6.20
CA PRO A 135 13.71 -17.34 -5.27
C PRO A 135 14.42 -15.99 -5.43
N ILE A 136 14.70 -15.31 -4.31
CA ILE A 136 15.44 -14.05 -4.33
C ILE A 136 16.94 -14.37 -4.20
N PRO A 137 17.81 -13.91 -5.12
CA PRO A 137 19.25 -14.12 -4.99
C PRO A 137 19.78 -13.55 -3.66
N VAL A 138 20.56 -14.36 -2.94
CA VAL A 138 21.15 -14.01 -1.65
C VAL A 138 22.02 -12.76 -1.78
N GLU A 139 22.74 -12.65 -2.89
CA GLU A 139 23.62 -11.55 -3.23
C GLU A 139 22.84 -10.24 -3.37
N ASN A 140 21.62 -10.28 -3.89
CA ASN A 140 20.79 -9.09 -4.06
C ASN A 140 20.32 -8.56 -2.70
N VAL A 141 19.83 -9.43 -1.82
CA VAL A 141 19.36 -9.02 -0.48
C VAL A 141 20.53 -8.55 0.38
N SER A 142 21.62 -9.31 0.39
CA SER A 142 22.85 -8.96 1.09
C SER A 142 23.38 -7.61 0.64
N ARG A 143 23.56 -7.42 -0.67
CA ARG A 143 23.97 -6.16 -1.25
C ARG A 143 23.06 -5.03 -0.80
N VAL A 144 21.74 -5.17 -0.92
CA VAL A 144 20.83 -4.05 -0.69
C VAL A 144 20.70 -3.67 0.79
N PHE A 145 20.64 -4.64 1.70
CA PHE A 145 20.30 -4.37 3.11
C PHE A 145 21.46 -4.50 4.09
N LEU A 146 22.54 -5.17 3.71
CA LEU A 146 23.65 -5.52 4.62
C LEU A 146 25.01 -4.99 4.14
N GLY A 147 25.09 -4.52 2.89
CA GLY A 147 26.34 -4.07 2.29
C GLY A 147 27.17 -5.23 1.72
N ARG A 148 28.49 -5.04 1.57
CA ARG A 148 29.38 -6.11 1.12
C ARG A 148 29.62 -7.08 2.28
N VAL A 149 29.02 -8.26 2.18
CA VAL A 149 29.38 -9.42 3.01
C VAL A 149 30.77 -9.87 2.60
N SER A 150 31.73 -9.76 3.53
CA SER A 150 33.03 -10.42 3.42
C SER A 150 32.86 -11.94 3.44
N ASP A 151 33.63 -12.64 2.63
CA ASP A 151 33.61 -14.09 2.47
C ASP A 151 33.71 -14.81 3.83
N GLY A 152 32.58 -15.39 4.28
CA GLY A 152 32.49 -16.07 5.57
C GLY A 152 31.12 -15.93 6.25
N SER A 153 30.03 -16.15 5.52
CA SER A 153 28.66 -15.92 6.03
C SER A 153 28.42 -16.67 7.35
N SER A 154 28.33 -15.93 8.45
CA SER A 154 27.86 -16.48 9.73
C SER A 154 26.42 -17.00 9.57
N ASP A 155 26.01 -17.95 10.42
CA ASP A 155 24.62 -18.43 10.39
C ASP A 155 23.62 -17.31 10.72
N GLU A 156 24.03 -16.33 11.52
CA GLU A 156 23.27 -15.10 11.79
C GLU A 156 22.98 -14.32 10.50
N LEU A 157 23.98 -14.16 9.62
CA LEU A 157 23.80 -13.48 8.35
C LEU A 157 22.77 -14.19 7.46
N LYS A 158 22.82 -15.53 7.40
CA LYS A 158 21.84 -16.32 6.62
C LYS A 158 20.43 -16.12 7.16
N VAL A 159 20.26 -16.09 8.48
CA VAL A 159 18.97 -15.83 9.13
C VAL A 159 18.44 -14.44 8.76
N HIS A 160 19.30 -13.42 8.73
CA HIS A 160 18.90 -12.07 8.33
C HIS A 160 18.50 -11.98 6.86
N ILE A 161 19.23 -12.66 5.97
CA ILE A 161 18.90 -12.71 4.55
C ILE A 161 17.56 -13.42 4.32
N ASP A 162 17.33 -14.57 4.97
CA ASP A 162 16.04 -15.28 4.89
C ASP A 162 14.90 -14.43 5.45
N THR A 163 15.10 -13.80 6.61
CA THR A 163 14.11 -12.91 7.24
C THR A 163 13.74 -11.74 6.33
N THR A 164 14.74 -11.08 5.75
CA THR A 164 14.54 -9.95 4.83
C THR A 164 13.87 -10.40 3.53
N SER A 165 14.24 -11.57 3.01
CA SER A 165 13.61 -12.16 1.82
C SER A 165 12.13 -12.44 2.05
N ARG A 166 11.78 -13.02 3.21
CA ARG A 166 10.38 -13.25 3.61
C ARG A 166 9.62 -11.93 3.75
N PHE A 167 10.24 -10.93 4.36
CA PHE A 167 9.65 -9.59 4.47
C PHE A 167 9.33 -8.98 3.09
N LEU A 168 10.28 -8.99 2.16
CA LEU A 168 10.07 -8.47 0.80
C LEU A 168 8.93 -9.19 0.07
N ARG A 169 8.81 -10.51 0.23
CA ARG A 169 7.68 -11.27 -0.33
C ARG A 169 6.34 -10.88 0.28
N LEU A 170 6.29 -10.62 1.59
CA LEU A 170 5.08 -10.16 2.26
C LEU A 170 4.67 -8.77 1.79
N VAL A 171 5.63 -7.84 1.65
CA VAL A 171 5.40 -6.50 1.08
C VAL A 171 4.91 -6.61 -0.36
N ALA A 172 5.53 -7.46 -1.19
CA ALA A 172 5.11 -7.70 -2.57
C ALA A 172 3.69 -8.28 -2.65
N LYS A 173 3.38 -9.26 -1.79
CA LYS A 173 2.03 -9.85 -1.69
C LYS A 173 1.00 -8.78 -1.34
N ARG A 174 1.26 -7.95 -0.32
CA ARG A 174 0.39 -6.86 0.12
C ARG A 174 0.14 -5.85 -1.00
N LEU A 175 1.21 -5.39 -1.66
CA LEU A 175 1.10 -4.42 -2.75
C LEU A 175 0.22 -4.94 -3.90
N LEU A 176 0.37 -6.21 -4.27
CA LEU A 176 -0.43 -6.83 -5.33
C LEU A 176 -1.89 -7.04 -4.92
N SER A 177 -2.14 -7.48 -3.67
CA SER A 177 -3.50 -7.76 -3.19
C SER A 177 -4.36 -6.50 -3.06
N ASP A 178 -3.76 -5.37 -2.70
CA ASP A 178 -4.51 -4.17 -2.30
C ASP A 178 -4.53 -3.07 -3.37
N SER A 179 -4.12 -3.37 -4.60
CA SER A 179 -4.02 -2.34 -5.63
C SER A 179 -5.35 -1.67 -6.01
N ASN A 180 -6.48 -2.38 -5.95
CA ASN A 180 -7.81 -1.79 -6.20
C ASN A 180 -8.31 -0.97 -5.01
N LEU A 181 -8.08 -1.45 -3.79
CA LEU A 181 -8.38 -0.70 -2.56
C LEU A 181 -7.60 0.61 -2.53
N TYR A 182 -6.28 0.55 -2.75
CA TYR A 182 -5.42 1.72 -2.82
C TYR A 182 -5.87 2.71 -3.91
N ASN A 183 -6.16 2.24 -5.12
CA ASN A 183 -6.63 3.11 -6.21
C ASN A 183 -7.95 3.80 -5.88
N SER A 184 -8.85 3.12 -5.16
CA SER A 184 -10.11 3.70 -4.74
C SER A 184 -9.88 4.73 -3.62
N ALA A 185 -9.12 4.35 -2.59
CA ALA A 185 -8.81 5.21 -1.45
C ALA A 185 -8.06 6.49 -1.86
N LYS A 186 -7.01 6.38 -2.67
CA LYS A 186 -6.19 7.54 -3.10
C LYS A 186 -6.97 8.58 -3.92
N HIS A 187 -8.09 8.19 -4.54
CA HIS A 187 -8.94 9.06 -5.34
C HIS A 187 -10.23 9.47 -4.60
N GLY A 188 -10.38 9.12 -3.32
CA GLY A 188 -11.59 9.41 -2.55
C GLY A 188 -12.83 8.63 -3.04
N LEU A 189 -12.62 7.52 -3.76
CA LEU A 189 -13.68 6.65 -4.29
C LEU A 189 -13.98 5.44 -3.39
N ALA A 190 -13.18 5.25 -2.34
CA ALA A 190 -13.50 4.28 -1.30
C ALA A 190 -14.59 4.86 -0.39
N VAL A 191 -15.73 4.18 -0.30
CA VAL A 191 -16.77 4.49 0.66
C VAL A 191 -16.38 3.84 1.97
N LEU A 192 -16.20 4.66 2.99
CA LEU A 192 -16.08 4.19 4.36
C LEU A 192 -17.43 3.65 4.78
N SER A 193 -17.55 2.33 4.78
CA SER A 193 -18.63 1.67 5.48
C SER A 193 -18.30 1.80 6.96
N GLY A 194 -19.28 2.16 7.79
CA GLY A 194 -19.12 2.08 9.25
C GLY A 194 -18.73 0.67 9.71
N PRO A 195 -18.80 0.35 11.01
CA PRO A 195 -18.54 -1.01 11.48
C PRO A 195 -19.43 -2.00 10.71
N ALA A 196 -18.82 -2.77 9.80
CA ALA A 196 -19.51 -3.82 9.06
C ALA A 196 -19.35 -5.10 9.87
N SER A 197 -20.46 -5.74 10.20
CA SER A 197 -20.45 -7.07 10.79
C SER A 197 -20.84 -8.09 9.74
N LEU A 198 -20.07 -9.17 9.66
CA LEU A 198 -20.47 -10.37 8.93
C LEU A 198 -20.64 -11.48 9.95
N VAL A 199 -21.79 -12.13 9.96
CA VAL A 199 -22.07 -13.31 10.78
C VAL A 199 -22.46 -14.42 9.82
N MET A 200 -21.73 -15.52 9.87
CA MET A 200 -22.10 -16.76 9.19
C MET A 200 -22.60 -17.73 10.24
N THR A 201 -23.74 -18.36 9.98
CA THR A 201 -24.32 -19.37 10.85
C THR A 201 -24.28 -20.70 10.13
N ASP A 202 -23.71 -21.72 10.78
CA ASP A 202 -23.78 -23.09 10.32
C ASP A 202 -25.21 -23.63 10.55
N GLU A 203 -25.89 -24.00 9.47
CA GLU A 203 -27.26 -24.51 9.52
C GLU A 203 -27.39 -25.88 10.20
N GLN A 204 -26.32 -26.69 10.25
CA GLN A 204 -26.34 -28.01 10.86
C GLN A 204 -26.06 -27.98 12.37
N THR A 205 -25.19 -27.07 12.81
CA THR A 205 -24.77 -26.98 14.22
C THR A 205 -25.41 -25.80 14.96
N GLY A 206 -25.98 -24.82 14.24
CA GLY A 206 -26.47 -23.56 14.79
C GLY A 206 -25.36 -22.63 15.29
N ALA A 207 -24.09 -23.01 15.12
CA ALA A 207 -22.95 -22.21 15.54
C ALA A 207 -22.81 -20.99 14.61
N SER A 208 -22.72 -19.80 15.20
CA SER A 208 -22.45 -18.58 14.46
C SER A 208 -21.01 -18.13 14.68
N PHE A 209 -20.32 -17.84 13.58
CA PHE A 209 -19.02 -17.20 13.57
C PHE A 209 -19.16 -15.85 12.88
N GLY A 210 -18.91 -14.80 13.64
CA GLY A 210 -19.07 -13.44 13.18
C GLY A 210 -17.86 -12.60 13.52
N GLY A 211 -17.61 -11.60 12.69
CA GLY A 211 -16.59 -10.60 12.92
C GLY A 211 -17.08 -9.24 12.47
N GLY A 212 -16.81 -8.24 13.30
CA GLY A 212 -17.09 -6.84 13.01
C GLY A 212 -15.82 -6.02 13.07
N GLY A 213 -15.83 -4.85 12.44
CA GLY A 213 -14.74 -3.89 12.57
C GLY A 213 -14.76 -2.80 11.51
N PRO A 214 -13.79 -1.87 11.57
CA PRO A 214 -13.59 -0.88 10.53
C PRO A 214 -13.47 -1.55 9.16
N SER A 215 -14.15 -1.00 8.16
CA SER A 215 -14.16 -1.57 6.82
C SER A 215 -14.13 -0.50 5.74
N LEU A 216 -13.51 -0.84 4.61
CA LEU A 216 -13.46 -0.02 3.41
C LEU A 216 -14.23 -0.72 2.31
N SER A 217 -15.22 -0.04 1.75
CA SER A 217 -15.99 -0.51 0.60
C SER A 217 -15.59 0.24 -0.67
N TYR A 218 -15.46 -0.47 -1.78
CA TYR A 218 -15.15 0.14 -3.07
C TYR A 218 -15.74 -0.69 -4.21
N LEU A 219 -15.88 -0.02 -5.36
CA LEU A 219 -16.26 -0.67 -6.61
C LEU A 219 -15.03 -1.07 -7.41
N GLU A 220 -15.03 -2.28 -7.94
CA GLU A 220 -13.99 -2.75 -8.85
C GLU A 220 -14.60 -3.53 -10.01
N ILE A 221 -13.86 -3.61 -11.11
CA ILE A 221 -14.24 -4.40 -12.27
C ILE A 221 -13.42 -5.69 -12.25
N GLU A 222 -14.10 -6.82 -12.10
CA GLU A 222 -13.50 -8.13 -12.31
C GLU A 222 -13.67 -8.53 -13.77
N THR A 223 -12.57 -8.95 -14.40
CA THR A 223 -12.62 -9.53 -15.75
C THR A 223 -12.55 -11.03 -15.59
N LYS A 224 -13.64 -11.75 -15.92
CA LYS A 224 -13.63 -13.21 -15.97
C LYS A 224 -12.90 -13.71 -17.22
N ASP A 225 -12.52 -14.99 -17.23
CA ASP A 225 -11.79 -15.65 -18.32
C ASP A 225 -12.45 -15.47 -19.70
N ASN A 226 -13.77 -15.22 -19.74
CA ASN A 226 -14.54 -14.98 -20.94
C ASN A 226 -14.59 -13.51 -21.42
N ARG A 227 -13.76 -12.62 -20.85
CA ARG A 227 -13.74 -11.15 -21.07
C ARG A 227 -14.97 -10.37 -20.59
N ASP A 228 -15.93 -11.04 -19.96
CA ASP A 228 -17.03 -10.35 -19.30
C ASP A 228 -16.49 -9.51 -18.14
N ARG A 229 -16.86 -8.23 -18.15
CA ARG A 229 -16.48 -7.25 -17.14
C ARG A 229 -17.66 -7.06 -16.21
N LEU A 230 -17.53 -7.53 -14.97
CA LEU A 230 -18.57 -7.41 -13.95
C LEU A 230 -18.14 -6.38 -12.91
N TRP A 231 -19.05 -5.49 -12.53
CA TRP A 231 -18.85 -4.64 -11.37
C TRP A 231 -19.03 -5.46 -10.10
N ARG A 232 -18.12 -5.27 -9.15
CA ARG A 232 -18.21 -5.84 -7.82
C ARG A 232 -18.16 -4.75 -6.78
N TRP A 233 -19.07 -4.84 -5.81
CA TRP A 233 -18.96 -4.13 -4.55
C TRP A 233 -18.12 -4.99 -3.61
N THR A 234 -16.97 -4.48 -3.21
CA THR A 234 -16.03 -5.18 -2.33
C THR A 234 -15.87 -4.44 -1.02
N THR A 235 -16.13 -5.12 0.09
CA THR A 235 -15.87 -4.65 1.45
C THR A 235 -14.65 -5.36 2.01
N ARG A 236 -13.66 -4.61 2.49
CA ARG A 236 -12.49 -5.13 3.19
C ARG A 236 -12.49 -4.66 4.63
N TRP A 237 -12.40 -5.59 5.57
CA TRP A 237 -12.11 -5.26 6.95
C TRP A 237 -10.64 -4.91 7.07
N VAL A 238 -10.40 -3.77 7.69
CA VAL A 238 -9.07 -3.19 7.84
C VAL A 238 -8.78 -2.95 9.30
N ASP A 239 -7.49 -2.93 9.57
CA ASP A 239 -6.96 -2.79 10.89
C ASP A 239 -5.86 -1.73 10.84
N ALA A 240 -6.24 -0.52 11.24
CA ALA A 240 -5.37 0.63 11.17
C ALA A 240 -4.09 0.45 12.01
N GLU A 241 -4.17 -0.17 13.18
CA GLU A 241 -3.01 -0.34 14.05
C GLU A 241 -1.99 -1.30 13.41
N GLN A 242 -2.47 -2.44 12.90
CA GLN A 242 -1.61 -3.36 12.17
C GLN A 242 -1.02 -2.72 10.92
N THR A 243 -1.81 -1.97 10.17
CA THR A 243 -1.36 -1.26 8.98
C THR A 243 -0.31 -0.18 9.34
N ILE A 244 -0.43 0.50 10.48
CA ILE A 244 0.57 1.44 11.02
C ILE A 244 1.88 0.70 11.39
N ILE A 245 1.80 -0.44 12.08
CA ILE A 245 2.97 -1.27 12.43
C ILE A 245 3.68 -1.75 11.15
N GLN A 246 2.92 -2.23 10.17
CA GLN A 246 3.43 -2.65 8.87
C GLN A 246 4.12 -1.48 8.14
N THR A 247 3.52 -0.30 8.18
CA THR A 247 4.08 0.91 7.56
C THR A 247 5.41 1.27 8.20
N HIS A 248 5.49 1.25 9.55
CA HIS A 248 6.72 1.50 10.28
C HIS A 248 7.83 0.51 9.86
N ALA A 249 7.53 -0.79 9.77
CA ALA A 249 8.51 -1.79 9.34
C ALA A 249 9.03 -1.54 7.91
N VAL A 250 8.16 -1.12 6.99
CA VAL A 250 8.55 -0.74 5.61
C VAL A 250 9.45 0.50 5.60
N ILE A 251 9.15 1.52 6.40
CA ILE A 251 9.97 2.74 6.53
C ILE A 251 11.35 2.41 7.11
N THR A 252 11.39 1.56 8.14
CA THR A 252 12.66 1.05 8.71
C THR A 252 13.49 0.34 7.66
N ALA A 253 12.90 -0.60 6.91
CA ALA A 253 13.61 -1.32 5.85
C ALA A 253 14.11 -0.37 4.75
N MET A 254 13.31 0.64 4.39
CA MET A 254 13.69 1.68 3.43
C MET A 254 14.89 2.49 3.91
N SER A 255 14.89 2.87 5.20
CA SER A 255 15.99 3.63 5.81
C SER A 255 17.30 2.82 5.76
N SER A 256 17.25 1.54 6.14
CA SER A 256 18.40 0.63 6.08
C SER A 256 18.94 0.44 4.66
N LEU A 257 18.05 0.22 3.70
CA LEU A 257 18.41 0.14 2.28
C LEU A 257 19.12 1.42 1.83
N TRP A 258 18.56 2.58 2.20
CA TRP A 258 19.06 3.88 1.77
C TRP A 258 20.45 4.17 2.32
N GLU A 259 20.70 3.89 3.60
CA GLU A 259 22.03 4.07 4.21
C GLU A 259 23.11 3.22 3.52
N ILE A 260 22.81 1.94 3.26
CA ILE A 260 23.75 1.05 2.54
C ILE A 260 23.97 1.53 1.10
N ALA A 261 22.92 1.97 0.42
CA ALA A 261 23.00 2.48 -0.93
C ALA A 261 23.82 3.78 -1.00
N ARG A 262 23.52 4.74 -0.15
CA ARG A 262 24.22 6.02 -0.07
C ARG A 262 25.72 5.82 0.15
N ALA A 263 26.10 4.97 1.11
CA ALA A 263 27.51 4.64 1.34
C ALA A 263 28.19 4.05 0.10
N ARG A 264 27.50 3.18 -0.66
CA ARG A 264 28.05 2.57 -1.88
C ARG A 264 28.27 3.55 -3.02
N TYR A 265 27.33 4.47 -3.24
CA TYR A 265 27.30 5.30 -4.46
C TYR A 265 27.87 6.70 -4.25
N THR A 266 28.10 7.13 -3.01
CA THR A 266 28.65 8.46 -2.69
C THR A 266 29.81 8.41 -1.70
N ASP A 267 30.33 7.23 -1.37
CA ASP A 267 31.40 7.01 -0.37
C ASP A 267 31.11 7.63 1.01
N ALA A 268 29.82 7.77 1.36
CA ALA A 268 29.41 8.29 2.67
C ALA A 268 29.59 7.23 3.77
N GLU A 269 29.76 7.70 5.01
CA GLU A 269 29.75 6.81 6.18
C GLU A 269 28.35 6.25 6.44
N ILE A 270 28.28 4.98 6.86
CA ILE A 270 27.05 4.32 7.28
C ILE A 270 26.74 4.73 8.72
N ASN A 271 25.62 5.43 8.95
CA ASN A 271 25.28 5.97 10.28
C ASN A 271 24.29 5.10 11.08
N GLY A 272 24.22 3.81 10.73
CA GLY A 272 23.38 2.81 11.38
C GLY A 272 22.50 2.07 10.38
N VAL A 273 22.37 0.76 10.59
CA VAL A 273 21.51 -0.11 9.78
C VAL A 273 20.58 -0.85 10.73
N GLN A 274 19.28 -0.74 10.50
CA GLN A 274 18.29 -1.49 11.24
C GLN A 274 18.08 -2.84 10.57
N VAL A 275 18.36 -3.92 11.28
CA VAL A 275 18.17 -5.28 10.78
C VAL A 275 16.78 -5.77 11.14
N LEU A 276 16.06 -6.29 10.15
CA LEU A 276 14.74 -6.88 10.38
C LEU A 276 14.85 -8.15 11.20
N THR A 277 14.07 -8.23 12.27
CA THR A 277 13.99 -9.42 13.13
C THR A 277 12.87 -10.35 12.65
N ALA A 278 13.01 -11.64 12.93
CA ALA A 278 11.95 -12.62 12.64
C ALA A 278 10.63 -12.25 13.34
N GLU A 279 10.71 -11.62 14.51
CA GLU A 279 9.54 -11.15 15.24
C GLU A 279 8.85 -9.98 14.53
N ALA A 280 9.60 -9.00 14.03
CA ALA A 280 9.05 -7.91 13.23
C ALA A 280 8.35 -8.43 11.97
N VAL A 281 8.88 -9.48 11.35
CA VAL A 281 8.24 -10.13 10.18
C VAL A 281 6.96 -10.88 10.55
N LYS A 282 6.94 -11.56 11.72
CA LYS A 282 5.70 -12.20 12.23
C LYS A 282 4.63 -11.17 12.55
N GLN A 283 5.02 -10.08 13.21
CA GLN A 283 4.14 -8.95 13.49
C GLN A 283 3.61 -8.37 12.19
N PHE A 284 4.48 -8.10 11.20
CA PHE A 284 4.06 -7.64 9.87
C PHE A 284 3.03 -8.59 9.23
N ALA A 285 3.23 -9.89 9.33
CA ALA A 285 2.31 -10.89 8.77
C ALA A 285 0.98 -11.03 9.56
N GLY A 286 0.84 -10.36 10.71
CA GLY A 286 -0.35 -10.41 11.56
C GLY A 286 -0.41 -11.64 12.49
N PHE A 287 0.72 -12.29 12.78
CA PHE A 287 0.78 -13.52 13.61
C PHE A 287 0.89 -13.26 15.12
N GLY A 288 0.83 -12.01 15.59
CA GLY A 288 0.94 -11.67 17.00
C GLY A 288 -0.03 -10.55 17.39
N GLY A 289 -1.09 -10.91 18.12
CA GLY A 289 -1.99 -9.95 18.76
C GLY A 289 -3.43 -9.98 18.23
N THR A 290 -4.29 -10.71 18.94
CA THR A 290 -5.76 -10.66 18.96
C THR A 290 -6.46 -9.75 17.96
N ARG A 291 -7.07 -10.28 16.88
CA ARG A 291 -8.13 -9.56 16.15
C ARG A 291 -9.27 -10.44 15.65
N THR A 292 -10.27 -10.54 16.52
CA THR A 292 -11.73 -10.43 16.39
C THR A 292 -12.48 -10.61 15.06
N ASN A 293 -11.84 -10.68 13.89
CA ASN A 293 -12.57 -10.86 12.63
C ASN A 293 -11.88 -11.87 11.69
N PRO A 294 -12.46 -13.07 11.50
CA PRO A 294 -11.93 -14.05 10.55
C PRO A 294 -12.11 -13.60 9.08
N PHE A 295 -12.91 -12.56 8.83
CA PHE A 295 -13.21 -12.07 7.49
C PHE A 295 -12.27 -10.91 7.11
N THR A 296 -11.60 -11.06 5.97
CA THR A 296 -10.69 -10.02 5.44
C THR A 296 -11.22 -9.36 4.16
N ARG A 297 -12.24 -9.94 3.52
CA ARG A 297 -12.87 -9.43 2.31
C ARG A 297 -14.22 -10.10 2.07
N SER A 298 -15.21 -9.33 1.61
CA SER A 298 -16.45 -9.81 1.01
C SER A 298 -16.68 -9.05 -0.30
N SER A 299 -17.23 -9.73 -1.32
CA SER A 299 -17.40 -9.15 -2.65
C SER A 299 -18.67 -9.67 -3.31
N PHE A 300 -19.61 -8.78 -3.63
CA PHE A 300 -20.87 -9.10 -4.31
C PHE A 300 -20.85 -8.54 -5.73
N SER A 301 -21.32 -9.33 -6.70
CA SER A 301 -21.52 -8.85 -8.08
C SER A 301 -22.74 -7.95 -8.14
N LEU A 302 -22.65 -6.85 -8.88
CA LEU A 302 -23.82 -6.02 -9.19
C LEU A 302 -24.47 -6.55 -10.46
N ASP A 303 -25.71 -7.04 -10.32
CA ASP A 303 -26.51 -7.44 -11.47
C ASP A 303 -27.09 -6.19 -12.14
N TYR A 304 -26.96 -6.12 -13.45
CA TYR A 304 -27.59 -5.07 -14.25
C TYR A 304 -29.08 -5.38 -14.39
N TYR A 305 -29.93 -4.41 -14.06
CA TYR A 305 -31.32 -4.44 -14.48
C TYR A 305 -31.38 -4.44 -16.01
N GLN A 306 -31.77 -5.56 -16.60
CA GLN A 306 -32.23 -5.57 -17.99
C GLN A 306 -33.70 -5.14 -17.98
N PRO A 307 -34.06 -3.95 -18.48
CA PRO A 307 -35.47 -3.65 -18.68
C PRO A 307 -36.06 -4.72 -19.58
N GLN A 308 -37.15 -5.37 -19.14
CA GLN A 308 -37.88 -6.28 -20.00
C GLN A 308 -38.24 -5.52 -21.29
N PRO A 309 -38.06 -6.13 -22.48
CA PRO A 309 -38.56 -5.51 -23.71
C PRO A 309 -40.05 -5.26 -23.51
N ALA A 310 -40.48 -4.02 -23.74
CA ALA A 310 -41.88 -3.66 -23.68
C ALA A 310 -42.65 -4.61 -24.59
N GLU A 311 -43.58 -5.38 -24.03
CA GLU A 311 -44.49 -6.18 -24.85
C GLU A 311 -45.17 -5.27 -25.87
N ASP A 312 -45.06 -5.65 -27.14
CA ASP A 312 -45.61 -4.92 -28.28
C ASP A 312 -47.10 -4.60 -28.05
N ALA A 313 -47.36 -3.33 -27.76
CA ALA A 313 -48.69 -2.73 -27.84
C ALA A 313 -49.09 -2.58 -29.33
N THR A 314 -49.29 -3.69 -30.02
CA THR A 314 -49.91 -3.72 -31.36
C THR A 314 -51.05 -4.74 -31.39
N GLY A 315 -52.07 -4.50 -30.57
CA GLY A 315 -53.42 -5.00 -30.81
C GLY A 315 -54.09 -4.15 -31.89
N VAL A 316 -53.89 -4.55 -33.14
CA VAL A 316 -54.46 -3.94 -34.34
C VAL A 316 -56.00 -4.01 -34.30
N ASN A 317 -56.63 -2.83 -34.28
CA ASN A 317 -58.00 -2.64 -34.75
C ASN A 317 -58.09 -3.09 -36.21
N SER A 318 -58.89 -4.12 -36.50
CA SER A 318 -59.41 -4.34 -37.85
C SER A 318 -60.91 -4.53 -37.78
N ALA A 319 -61.62 -3.60 -38.42
CA ALA A 319 -63.04 -3.64 -38.66
C ALA A 319 -63.30 -4.06 -40.11
N SER A 320 -64.13 -5.09 -40.30
CA SER A 320 -65.01 -5.36 -41.44
C SER A 320 -65.74 -6.66 -41.09
N GLY A 321 -67.05 -6.85 -41.13
CA GLY A 321 -68.13 -6.17 -41.84
C GLY A 321 -69.08 -7.29 -42.30
N ALA A 322 -70.30 -7.31 -41.76
CA ALA A 322 -71.53 -7.88 -42.32
C ALA A 322 -72.70 -7.32 -41.52
#